data_AF-A0AAD3HNG3-F1
#
_entry.id   AF-A0AAD3HNG3-F1
#
_cell.length_a   1.000
_cell.length_b   1.000
_cell.length_c   1.000
_cell.angle_alpha   90.00
_cell.angle_beta   90.00
_cell.angle_gamma   90.00
#
_symmetry.space_group_name_H-M   'P 1'
#
loop_
_entity.id
_entity.type
_entity.pdbx_description
1 polymer ?
#
loop_
_entity_poly.entity_id
_entity_poly.type
_entity_poly.pdbx_seq_one_letter_code
_entity_poly.pdbx_strand_id
1 'polypeptide(L)'
;MDICGNYASSSAVVFETGRRCQYLRNATGRPRVGLQHIRSRSTWPVSYNLGLRGPAGAVAVGLIASNPCIVQCAASSAQGGGKREVNPLSLEAAVSAMDAVWSFATERKVDELLHFIPDEVVEQTASLRSSDKGDTHITLQDVITHSGEIGGFTLDSFAERLLYFSPPTPGSVTRLSCIRTAPERAVLRYLVAAEGGERAILTFGLECAETLMPHYRSLRVEFVWQLISVTGEPAGEPAGWEEEAGRREVDEGGEWYAKQSHPSLGPEAVVQAQLAALASEDVATVFSFASPANKALTGPLERFELLLRNPVYRPLLRHRHVTSVRRTMLASDSYSELVKVVSDNTGMPQQAVEMTYLWHLSRQPESLEGVANCWMTDSVRLLEARVHKD
;
A
#
# COMPACT_ATOMS: atom_id res chain seq x y z
N MET A 1 -5.03 -42.11 -54.63
CA MET A 1 -6.34 -41.43 -54.52
C MET A 1 -6.06 -40.05 -54.01
N ASP A 2 -5.93 -39.14 -54.97
CA ASP A 2 -5.87 -37.70 -54.77
C ASP A 2 -7.18 -37.19 -54.16
N ILE A 3 -7.09 -36.12 -53.38
CA ILE A 3 -7.85 -34.88 -53.57
C ILE A 3 -7.07 -33.76 -52.86
N CYS A 4 -6.67 -32.78 -53.68
CA CYS A 4 -6.07 -31.52 -53.30
C CYS A 4 -7.11 -30.57 -52.68
N GLY A 5 -6.64 -29.63 -51.85
CA GLY A 5 -7.40 -28.48 -51.40
C GLY A 5 -6.50 -27.44 -50.73
N ASN A 6 -5.79 -26.67 -51.56
CA ASN A 6 -5.03 -25.47 -51.18
C ASN A 6 -5.97 -24.38 -50.66
N TYR A 7 -5.62 -23.72 -49.56
CA TYR A 7 -5.73 -22.26 -49.44
C TYR A 7 -4.61 -21.74 -48.54
N ALA A 8 -3.69 -21.02 -49.17
CA ALA A 8 -2.71 -20.17 -48.52
C ALA A 8 -3.35 -18.79 -48.30
N SER A 9 -3.18 -18.22 -47.12
CA SER A 9 -3.18 -16.77 -46.93
C SER A 9 -2.14 -16.41 -45.86
N SER A 10 -0.97 -16.01 -46.36
CA SER A 10 0.05 -15.31 -45.58
C SER A 10 -0.52 -14.01 -45.03
N SER A 11 -0.27 -13.76 -43.75
CA SER A 11 -0.19 -12.40 -43.19
C SER A 11 0.78 -12.47 -42.01
N ALA A 12 2.08 -12.38 -42.34
CA ALA A 12 3.10 -12.04 -41.37
C ALA A 12 2.96 -10.55 -41.07
N VAL A 13 2.51 -10.21 -39.86
CA VAL A 13 2.64 -8.84 -39.35
C VAL A 13 3.94 -8.80 -38.55
N VAL A 14 4.99 -8.34 -39.22
CA VAL A 14 6.23 -7.88 -38.59
C VAL A 14 5.91 -6.53 -37.97
N PHE A 15 5.84 -6.45 -36.64
CA PHE A 15 5.85 -5.15 -35.95
C PHE A 15 7.30 -4.71 -35.79
N GLU A 16 7.77 -3.97 -36.79
CA GLU A 16 9.04 -3.27 -36.78
C GLU A 16 8.83 -1.93 -36.06
N THR A 17 9.03 -1.86 -34.75
CA THR A 17 9.02 -0.57 -34.02
C THR A 17 10.38 0.11 -34.14
N GLY A 18 10.73 0.53 -35.36
CA GLY A 18 11.83 1.44 -35.63
C GLY A 18 11.33 2.88 -35.58
N ARG A 19 11.63 3.64 -34.52
CA ARG A 19 11.45 5.09 -34.53
C ARG A 19 12.56 5.72 -35.38
N ARG A 20 12.23 6.07 -36.63
CA ARG A 20 13.03 7.01 -37.44
C ARG A 20 12.54 8.44 -37.17
N CYS A 21 13.40 9.29 -36.64
CA CYS A 21 13.19 10.74 -36.66
C CYS A 21 13.23 11.24 -38.11
N GLN A 22 12.08 11.61 -38.67
CA GLN A 22 12.03 12.39 -39.91
C GLN A 22 12.09 13.88 -39.59
N TYR A 23 13.15 14.55 -40.04
CA TYR A 23 13.22 16.00 -40.07
C TYR A 23 12.46 16.52 -41.29
N LEU A 24 11.29 17.13 -41.08
CA LEU A 24 10.64 17.95 -42.09
C LEU A 24 11.15 19.39 -41.99
N ARG A 25 11.87 19.87 -43.02
CA ARG A 25 12.22 21.29 -43.20
C ARG A 25 11.10 21.97 -43.99
N ASN A 26 10.64 23.14 -43.54
CA ASN A 26 9.88 24.05 -44.39
C ASN A 26 10.83 24.94 -45.22
N ALA A 27 10.31 25.54 -46.29
CA ALA A 27 11.06 26.30 -47.29
C ALA A 27 11.73 27.61 -46.79
N THR A 28 11.77 27.87 -45.47
CA THR A 28 12.38 29.06 -44.88
C THR A 28 13.38 28.76 -43.75
N GLY A 29 13.72 27.49 -43.50
CA GLY A 29 14.93 27.13 -42.75
C GLY A 29 14.97 27.53 -41.27
N ARG A 30 13.82 27.72 -40.60
CA ARG A 30 13.79 27.99 -39.15
C ARG A 30 13.12 26.85 -38.37
N PRO A 31 13.71 26.37 -37.26
CA PRO A 31 13.07 25.38 -36.39
C PRO A 31 11.94 26.04 -35.59
N ARG A 32 10.75 25.41 -35.58
CA ARG A 32 9.65 25.73 -34.67
C ARG A 32 9.43 24.51 -33.76
N VAL A 33 9.60 24.69 -32.46
CA VAL A 33 9.17 23.71 -31.46
C VAL A 33 7.68 23.95 -31.23
N GLY A 34 6.85 23.04 -31.71
CA GLY A 34 5.43 22.97 -31.38
C GLY A 34 5.16 21.64 -30.71
N LEU A 35 4.93 21.64 -29.39
CA LEU A 35 4.40 20.48 -28.68
C LEU A 35 2.95 20.27 -29.10
N GLN A 36 2.68 19.22 -29.87
CA GLN A 36 1.33 18.65 -29.96
C GLN A 36 1.24 17.50 -28.97
N HIS A 37 0.44 17.67 -27.92
CA HIS A 37 0.02 16.60 -27.03
C HIS A 37 -0.86 15.62 -27.81
N ILE A 38 -0.36 14.42 -28.09
CA ILE A 38 -1.17 13.28 -28.48
C ILE A 38 -1.50 12.51 -27.19
N ARG A 39 -2.72 12.71 -26.68
CA ARG A 39 -3.27 11.92 -25.57
C ARG A 39 -3.58 10.51 -26.07
N SER A 40 -2.82 9.52 -25.60
CA SER A 40 -3.17 8.10 -25.69
C SER A 40 -3.90 7.71 -24.41
N ARG A 41 -5.24 7.66 -24.45
CA ARG A 41 -6.04 7.00 -23.41
C ARG A 41 -6.15 5.52 -23.75
N SER A 42 -5.55 4.65 -22.93
CA SER A 42 -5.87 3.23 -22.91
C SER A 42 -6.35 2.84 -21.51
N THR A 43 -7.65 2.97 -21.29
CA THR A 43 -8.36 2.32 -20.19
C THR A 43 -8.84 0.95 -20.67
N TRP A 44 -8.50 -0.11 -19.95
CA TRP A 44 -9.17 -1.41 -20.08
C TRP A 44 -9.60 -1.92 -18.71
N PRO A 45 -10.87 -2.34 -18.55
CA PRO A 45 -11.33 -3.07 -17.39
C PRO A 45 -11.12 -4.57 -17.61
N VAL A 46 -10.74 -5.30 -16.56
CA VAL A 46 -10.86 -6.76 -16.56
C VAL A 46 -11.61 -7.17 -15.30
N SER A 47 -12.91 -7.42 -15.49
CA SER A 47 -13.73 -8.24 -14.62
C SER A 47 -14.08 -9.50 -15.39
N TYR A 48 -13.76 -10.67 -14.86
CA TYR A 48 -14.39 -11.92 -15.28
C TYR A 48 -14.92 -12.64 -14.05
N ASN A 49 -16.24 -12.62 -13.91
CA ASN A 49 -17.01 -13.56 -13.12
C ASN A 49 -17.20 -14.83 -13.96
N LEU A 50 -16.78 -15.97 -13.44
CA LEU A 50 -17.17 -17.29 -13.94
C LEU A 50 -17.61 -18.12 -12.74
N GLY A 51 -18.93 -18.12 -12.51
CA GLY A 51 -19.57 -19.03 -11.58
C GLY A 51 -19.76 -20.40 -12.23
N LEU A 52 -19.30 -21.45 -11.55
CA LEU A 52 -19.76 -22.82 -11.76
C LEU A 52 -20.05 -23.45 -10.40
N ARG A 53 -21.30 -23.88 -10.21
CA ARG A 53 -21.80 -24.63 -9.06
C ARG A 53 -21.64 -26.14 -9.29
N GLY A 54 -21.10 -26.81 -8.26
CA GLY A 54 -21.47 -28.16 -7.80
C GLY A 54 -20.59 -29.34 -8.25
N PRO A 55 -20.68 -30.52 -7.60
CA PRO A 55 -20.90 -30.80 -6.17
C PRO A 55 -19.77 -31.65 -5.54
N ALA A 56 -19.94 -31.91 -4.24
CA ALA A 56 -19.06 -32.65 -3.32
C ALA A 56 -18.30 -33.88 -3.89
N GLY A 57 -17.02 -33.96 -3.54
CA GLY A 57 -16.18 -35.14 -3.70
C GLY A 57 -14.89 -34.97 -2.89
N ALA A 58 -14.85 -35.55 -1.69
CA ALA A 58 -13.65 -35.62 -0.87
C ALA A 58 -12.59 -36.47 -1.59
N VAL A 59 -11.46 -35.86 -1.91
CA VAL A 59 -10.26 -36.58 -2.35
C VAL A 59 -9.11 -36.15 -1.45
N ALA A 60 -8.73 -37.03 -0.53
CA ALA A 60 -7.47 -36.96 0.18
C ALA A 60 -6.35 -37.20 -0.84
N VAL A 61 -5.54 -36.18 -1.11
CA VAL A 61 -4.29 -36.31 -1.88
C VAL A 61 -3.15 -36.02 -0.92
N GLY A 62 -2.30 -37.03 -0.73
CA GLY A 62 -1.15 -36.98 0.17
C GLY A 62 -0.16 -35.87 -0.19
N LEU A 63 0.31 -35.19 0.83
CA LEU A 63 1.44 -34.27 0.77
C LEU A 63 2.71 -35.06 0.41
N ILE A 64 3.11 -34.99 -0.86
CA ILE A 64 4.49 -35.24 -1.29
C ILE A 64 5.19 -33.88 -1.34
N ALA A 65 6.37 -33.83 -0.74
CA ALA A 65 7.19 -32.66 -0.51
C ALA A 65 7.54 -31.86 -1.78
N SER A 66 7.63 -30.54 -1.62
CA SER A 66 8.48 -29.69 -2.45
C SER A 66 9.18 -28.67 -1.56
N ASN A 67 10.46 -28.93 -1.29
CA ASN A 67 11.39 -27.98 -0.69
C ASN A 67 11.38 -26.67 -1.49
N PRO A 68 11.32 -25.48 -0.86
CA PRO A 68 11.53 -24.24 -1.58
C PRO A 68 12.99 -24.19 -2.06
N CYS A 69 13.18 -24.06 -3.38
CA CYS A 69 14.45 -23.70 -3.97
C CYS A 69 14.91 -22.35 -3.40
N ILE A 70 15.77 -22.40 -2.39
CA ILE A 70 16.60 -21.28 -1.98
C ILE A 70 17.61 -21.09 -3.11
N VAL A 71 17.37 -20.11 -3.98
CA VAL A 71 18.43 -19.57 -4.84
C VAL A 71 19.33 -18.73 -3.93
N GLN A 72 20.29 -19.41 -3.28
CA GLN A 72 21.43 -18.76 -2.65
C GLN A 72 22.25 -18.12 -3.77
N CYS A 73 22.13 -16.81 -3.94
CA CYS A 73 23.12 -16.03 -4.68
C CYS A 73 24.42 -16.05 -3.87
N ALA A 74 25.25 -17.05 -4.12
CA ALA A 74 26.60 -17.10 -3.60
C ALA A 74 27.41 -15.94 -4.21
N ALA A 75 27.77 -14.97 -3.39
CA ALA A 75 28.75 -13.96 -3.74
C ALA A 75 30.13 -14.63 -3.84
N SER A 76 30.50 -15.08 -5.03
CA SER A 76 31.86 -15.52 -5.31
C SER A 76 32.77 -14.30 -5.43
N SER A 77 33.60 -14.10 -4.42
CA SER A 77 34.70 -13.14 -4.42
C SER A 77 35.76 -13.55 -5.45
N ALA A 78 35.70 -12.96 -6.64
CA ALA A 78 36.79 -12.96 -7.60
C ALA A 78 37.34 -11.53 -7.71
N GLN A 79 38.51 -11.31 -7.11
CA GLN A 79 39.30 -10.09 -7.25
C GLN A 79 39.81 -9.98 -8.69
N GLY A 80 39.19 -9.10 -9.46
CA GLY A 80 39.67 -8.65 -10.77
C GLY A 80 39.15 -7.24 -11.02
N GLY A 81 40.03 -6.24 -10.95
CA GLY A 81 39.74 -4.80 -10.93
C GLY A 81 39.25 -4.19 -12.26
N GLY A 82 38.32 -4.84 -12.95
CA GLY A 82 37.48 -4.19 -13.96
C GLY A 82 36.15 -3.80 -13.31
N LYS A 83 35.82 -2.50 -13.26
CA LYS A 83 34.46 -2.06 -12.91
C LYS A 83 33.53 -2.67 -13.95
N ARG A 84 32.90 -3.80 -13.62
CA ARG A 84 31.89 -4.43 -14.45
C ARG A 84 30.76 -3.43 -14.57
N GLU A 85 30.54 -2.93 -15.79
CA GLU A 85 29.44 -2.03 -16.09
C GLU A 85 28.14 -2.79 -15.79
N VAL A 86 27.46 -2.38 -14.72
CA VAL A 86 26.21 -3.00 -14.29
C VAL A 86 25.15 -2.53 -15.27
N ASN A 87 24.45 -3.47 -15.90
CA ASN A 87 23.31 -3.13 -16.77
C ASN A 87 22.28 -2.35 -15.92
N PRO A 88 21.94 -1.10 -16.29
CA PRO A 88 21.01 -0.30 -15.50
C PRO A 88 19.60 -0.91 -15.43
N LEU A 89 19.22 -1.74 -16.42
CA LEU A 89 17.94 -2.46 -16.47
C LEU A 89 17.99 -3.82 -15.74
N SER A 90 19.07 -4.09 -15.00
CA SER A 90 19.20 -5.32 -14.23
C SER A 90 18.37 -5.27 -12.94
N LEU A 91 18.02 -6.45 -12.43
CA LEU A 91 17.34 -6.55 -11.14
C LEU A 91 18.28 -6.12 -10.00
N GLU A 92 19.59 -6.31 -10.17
CA GLU A 92 20.63 -5.84 -9.26
C GLU A 92 20.66 -4.31 -9.18
N ALA A 93 20.46 -3.59 -10.29
CA ALA A 93 20.34 -2.15 -10.29
C ALA A 93 19.06 -1.67 -9.56
N ALA A 94 17.92 -2.34 -9.76
CA ALA A 94 16.69 -2.06 -9.04
C ALA A 94 16.84 -2.27 -7.52
N VAL A 95 17.52 -3.36 -7.12
CA VAL A 95 17.87 -3.63 -5.72
C VAL A 95 18.77 -2.53 -5.15
N SER A 96 19.81 -2.14 -5.89
CA SER A 96 20.71 -1.08 -5.45
C SER A 96 20.00 0.26 -5.27
N ALA A 97 19.00 0.56 -6.09
CA ALA A 97 18.15 1.74 -5.90
C ALA A 97 17.32 1.64 -4.62
N MET A 98 16.76 0.46 -4.32
CA MET A 98 16.04 0.23 -3.06
C MET A 98 16.95 0.31 -1.83
N ASP A 99 18.19 -0.15 -1.91
CA ASP A 99 19.15 0.00 -0.80
C ASP A 99 19.40 1.49 -0.50
N ALA A 100 19.47 2.33 -1.52
CA ALA A 100 19.56 3.79 -1.36
C ALA A 100 18.29 4.38 -0.74
N VAL A 101 17.10 3.99 -1.22
CA VAL A 101 15.80 4.39 -0.63
C VAL A 101 15.76 4.07 0.86
N TRP A 102 16.17 2.86 1.25
CA TRP A 102 16.21 2.48 2.66
C TRP A 102 17.24 3.26 3.47
N SER A 103 18.42 3.54 2.91
CA SER A 103 19.44 4.40 3.54
C SER A 103 18.86 5.78 3.83
N PHE A 104 18.22 6.42 2.84
CA PHE A 104 17.64 7.74 3.00
C PHE A 104 16.49 7.77 4.02
N ALA A 105 15.61 6.77 4.00
CA ALA A 105 14.52 6.66 4.97
C ALA A 105 15.06 6.50 6.41
N THR A 106 16.02 5.60 6.62
CA THR A 106 16.60 5.33 7.94
C THR A 106 17.49 6.48 8.46
N GLU A 107 18.18 7.20 7.57
CA GLU A 107 18.98 8.39 7.90
C GLU A 107 18.14 9.68 8.02
N ARG A 108 16.80 9.60 7.87
CA ARG A 108 15.88 10.74 7.90
C ARG A 108 16.16 11.80 6.82
N LYS A 109 16.79 11.41 5.72
CA LYS A 109 17.00 12.25 4.52
C LYS A 109 15.80 12.10 3.58
N VAL A 110 14.61 12.36 4.09
CA VAL A 110 13.34 12.02 3.43
C VAL A 110 13.12 12.77 2.12
N ASP A 111 13.64 14.00 1.97
CA ASP A 111 13.52 14.73 0.70
C ASP A 111 14.44 14.17 -0.40
N GLU A 112 15.50 13.43 -0.05
CA GLU A 112 16.33 12.73 -1.05
C GLU A 112 15.54 11.61 -1.73
N LEU A 113 14.47 11.10 -1.10
CA LEU A 113 13.59 10.10 -1.69
C LEU A 113 12.82 10.65 -2.91
N LEU A 114 12.67 11.98 -3.03
CA LEU A 114 12.04 12.59 -4.20
C LEU A 114 12.75 12.23 -5.51
N HIS A 115 14.06 11.94 -5.48
CA HIS A 115 14.80 11.47 -6.65
C HIS A 115 14.31 10.12 -7.20
N PHE A 116 13.61 9.34 -6.38
CA PHE A 116 13.01 8.07 -6.77
C PHE A 116 11.52 8.21 -7.07
N ILE A 117 10.93 9.40 -6.94
CA ILE A 117 9.54 9.64 -7.30
C ILE A 117 9.47 10.06 -8.77
N PRO A 118 8.54 9.53 -9.58
CA PRO A 118 8.41 9.94 -10.97
C PRO A 118 8.14 11.44 -11.12
N ASP A 119 8.74 12.08 -12.13
CA ASP A 119 8.58 13.52 -12.37
C ASP A 119 7.10 13.91 -12.54
N GLU A 120 6.30 13.06 -13.20
CA GLU A 120 4.86 13.28 -13.36
C GLU A 120 4.12 13.35 -12.01
N VAL A 121 4.55 12.57 -11.01
CA VAL A 121 3.98 12.61 -9.65
C VAL A 121 4.33 13.92 -8.98
N VAL A 122 5.57 14.39 -9.12
CA VAL A 122 6.02 15.69 -8.57
C VAL A 122 5.27 16.85 -9.23
N GLU A 123 5.07 16.81 -10.55
CA GLU A 123 4.31 17.82 -11.30
C GLU A 123 2.82 17.86 -10.92
N GLN A 124 2.18 16.68 -10.78
CA GLN A 124 0.81 16.58 -10.30
C GLN A 124 0.69 17.11 -8.87
N THR A 125 1.64 16.77 -7.98
CA THR A 125 1.69 17.29 -6.61
C THR A 125 1.80 18.82 -6.60
N ALA A 126 2.67 19.39 -7.43
CA ALA A 126 2.81 20.84 -7.56
C ALA A 126 1.52 21.52 -8.03
N SER A 127 0.75 20.84 -8.89
CA SER A 127 -0.54 21.33 -9.39
C SER A 127 -1.66 21.26 -8.35
N LEU A 128 -1.63 20.25 -7.46
CA LEU A 128 -2.60 20.08 -6.37
C LEU A 128 -2.34 21.01 -5.19
N ARG A 129 -1.10 21.48 -5.04
CA ARG A 129 -0.72 22.40 -3.98
C ARG A 129 -1.46 23.73 -4.13
N SER A 130 -2.10 24.19 -3.05
CA SER A 130 -2.76 25.51 -3.02
C SER A 130 -1.80 26.62 -3.46
N SER A 131 -2.31 27.56 -4.25
CA SER A 131 -1.59 28.74 -4.74
C SER A 131 -0.98 29.61 -3.64
N ASP A 132 -1.48 29.49 -2.40
CA ASP A 132 -0.99 30.25 -1.24
C ASP A 132 0.39 29.82 -0.74
N LYS A 133 0.89 28.63 -1.11
CA LYS A 133 2.21 28.14 -0.66
C LYS A 133 3.41 28.72 -1.44
N GLY A 134 3.20 29.67 -2.35
CA GLY A 134 4.27 30.37 -3.08
C GLY A 134 5.21 29.45 -3.89
N ASP A 135 6.37 29.96 -4.27
CA ASP A 135 7.42 29.29 -5.07
C ASP A 135 8.28 28.31 -4.26
N THR A 136 7.71 27.71 -3.20
CA THR A 136 8.44 26.79 -2.32
C THR A 136 8.71 25.47 -3.02
N HIS A 137 9.87 24.86 -2.78
CA HIS A 137 10.22 23.56 -3.33
C HIS A 137 9.20 22.49 -2.92
N ILE A 138 8.92 21.52 -3.78
CA ILE A 138 8.05 20.38 -3.45
C ILE A 138 8.80 19.46 -2.48
N THR A 139 8.14 19.08 -1.40
CA THR A 139 8.70 18.16 -0.39
C THR A 139 8.09 16.78 -0.53
N LEU A 140 8.71 15.74 0.06
CA LEU A 140 8.07 14.43 0.11
C LEU A 140 6.75 14.47 0.90
N GLN A 141 6.65 15.36 1.88
CA GLN A 141 5.41 15.57 2.64
C GLN A 141 4.26 16.04 1.74
N ASP A 142 4.52 16.92 0.78
CA ASP A 142 3.49 17.36 -0.17
C ASP A 142 3.01 16.18 -1.03
N VAL A 143 3.93 15.30 -1.47
CA VAL A 143 3.60 14.07 -2.22
C VAL A 143 2.73 13.14 -1.39
N ILE A 144 3.09 12.91 -0.13
CA ILE A 144 2.31 12.07 0.80
C ILE A 144 0.92 12.65 1.06
N THR A 145 0.84 13.97 1.27
CA THR A 145 -0.44 14.66 1.55
C THR A 145 -1.42 14.52 0.39
N HIS A 146 -0.92 14.41 -0.84
CA HIS A 146 -1.72 14.33 -2.06
C HIS A 146 -1.68 12.95 -2.73
N SER A 147 -1.10 11.94 -2.06
CA SER A 147 -0.86 10.59 -2.63
C SER A 147 -2.13 9.95 -3.21
N GLY A 148 -3.27 10.11 -2.52
CA GLY A 148 -4.56 9.57 -2.95
C GLY A 148 -5.23 10.31 -4.12
N GLU A 149 -4.72 11.47 -4.52
CA GLU A 149 -5.23 12.27 -5.64
C GLU A 149 -4.37 12.15 -6.90
N ILE A 150 -3.14 11.63 -6.75
CA ILE A 150 -2.18 11.47 -7.85
C ILE A 150 -2.51 10.20 -8.64
N GLY A 151 -2.71 10.35 -9.94
CA GLY A 151 -3.03 9.22 -10.82
C GLY A 151 -1.80 8.36 -11.12
N GLY A 152 -1.96 7.04 -11.03
CA GLY A 152 -0.91 6.08 -11.43
C GLY A 152 0.24 5.90 -10.43
N PHE A 153 0.13 6.53 -9.26
CA PHE A 153 1.08 6.39 -8.15
C PHE A 153 0.34 5.93 -6.90
N THR A 154 0.98 5.12 -6.06
CA THR A 154 0.35 4.63 -4.83
C THR A 154 1.35 4.62 -3.69
N LEU A 155 1.01 5.31 -2.61
CA LEU A 155 1.62 5.16 -1.30
C LEU A 155 0.48 4.91 -0.32
N ASP A 156 0.41 3.71 0.25
CA ASP A 156 -0.57 3.44 1.29
C ASP A 156 -0.06 3.84 2.68
N SER A 157 -0.91 3.68 3.69
CA SER A 157 -0.58 4.09 5.05
C SER A 157 0.61 3.35 5.66
N PHE A 158 0.90 2.12 5.23
CA PHE A 158 2.12 1.42 5.64
C PHE A 158 3.35 2.09 5.02
N ALA A 159 3.30 2.41 3.73
CA ALA A 159 4.38 3.12 3.04
C ALA A 159 4.63 4.50 3.65
N GLU A 160 3.57 5.30 3.84
CA GLU A 160 3.65 6.63 4.49
C GLU A 160 4.28 6.51 5.88
N ARG A 161 3.85 5.53 6.67
CA ARG A 161 4.36 5.31 8.02
C ARG A 161 5.83 4.87 8.00
N LEU A 162 6.20 3.87 7.20
CA LEU A 162 7.49 3.19 7.28
C LEU A 162 8.57 3.77 6.36
N LEU A 163 8.23 4.69 5.46
CA LEU A 163 9.22 5.45 4.69
C LEU A 163 9.42 6.87 5.22
N TYR A 164 8.39 7.47 5.81
CA TYR A 164 8.42 8.88 6.18
C TYR A 164 8.29 9.10 7.70
N PHE A 165 7.17 8.71 8.29
CA PHE A 165 6.87 9.10 9.67
C PHE A 165 7.70 8.35 10.73
N SER A 166 7.74 7.02 10.63
CA SER A 166 8.38 6.09 11.57
C SER A 166 9.16 5.01 10.78
N PRO A 167 10.27 5.39 10.12
CA PRO A 167 11.10 4.47 9.36
C PRO A 167 11.61 3.32 10.23
N PRO A 168 11.93 2.18 9.58
CA PRO A 168 12.36 0.98 10.28
C PRO A 168 13.65 1.21 11.07
N THR A 169 13.81 0.44 12.14
CA THR A 169 15.06 0.41 12.90
C THR A 169 16.22 0.01 11.97
N PRO A 170 17.39 0.67 12.03
CA PRO A 170 18.55 0.28 11.23
C PRO A 170 18.86 -1.22 11.36
N GLY A 171 18.99 -1.90 10.22
CA GLY A 171 19.23 -3.35 10.17
C GLY A 171 17.98 -4.24 10.30
N SER A 172 16.79 -3.68 10.50
CA SER A 172 15.54 -4.47 10.56
C SER A 172 14.90 -4.73 9.19
N VAL A 173 15.44 -4.14 8.13
CA VAL A 173 14.97 -4.29 6.76
C VAL A 173 15.57 -5.54 6.15
N THR A 174 14.72 -6.50 5.76
CA THR A 174 15.12 -7.75 5.12
C THR A 174 14.39 -7.94 3.81
N ARG A 175 15.13 -8.05 2.70
CA ARG A 175 14.53 -8.36 1.39
C ARG A 175 14.02 -9.79 1.38
N LEU A 176 12.73 -9.97 1.10
CA LEU A 176 12.07 -11.28 0.99
C LEU A 176 12.15 -11.83 -0.42
N SER A 177 11.82 -11.01 -1.41
CA SER A 177 11.79 -11.42 -2.81
C SER A 177 12.07 -10.25 -3.73
N CYS A 178 12.57 -10.55 -4.92
CA CYS A 178 12.65 -9.60 -6.03
C CYS A 178 12.30 -10.34 -7.32
N ILE A 179 11.46 -9.74 -8.15
CA ILE A 179 11.06 -10.29 -9.43
C ILE A 179 11.01 -9.18 -10.46
N ARG A 180 11.47 -9.49 -11.67
CA ARG A 180 11.33 -8.60 -12.82
C ARG A 180 10.06 -8.95 -13.57
N THR A 181 9.18 -7.97 -13.77
CA THR A 181 7.88 -8.16 -14.45
C THR A 181 7.91 -7.70 -15.91
N ALA A 182 8.81 -6.77 -16.24
CA ALA A 182 9.16 -6.34 -17.60
C ALA A 182 10.64 -5.92 -17.63
N PRO A 183 11.29 -5.74 -18.80
CA PRO A 183 12.69 -5.29 -18.86
C PRO A 183 12.98 -4.05 -18.00
N GLU A 184 12.02 -3.13 -17.94
CA GLU A 184 12.02 -1.86 -17.21
C GLU A 184 11.16 -1.87 -15.94
N ARG A 185 10.60 -3.01 -15.51
CA ARG A 185 9.74 -3.08 -14.32
C ARG A 185 10.14 -4.19 -13.36
N ALA A 186 10.13 -3.87 -12.07
CA ALA A 186 10.44 -4.82 -11.02
C ALA A 186 9.47 -4.69 -9.85
N VAL A 187 9.29 -5.81 -9.13
CA VAL A 187 8.58 -5.86 -7.85
C VAL A 187 9.51 -6.42 -6.80
N LEU A 188 9.71 -5.68 -5.72
CA LEU A 188 10.54 -6.08 -4.59
C LEU A 188 9.70 -6.11 -3.32
N ARG A 189 9.93 -7.11 -2.46
CA ARG A 189 9.25 -7.23 -1.16
C ARG A 189 10.26 -7.22 -0.05
N TYR A 190 9.97 -6.45 0.99
CA TYR A 190 10.82 -6.29 2.17
C TYR A 190 9.99 -6.51 3.43
N LEU A 191 10.50 -7.37 4.31
CA LEU A 191 10.09 -7.39 5.71
C LEU A 191 10.78 -6.23 6.41
N VAL A 192 10.02 -5.45 7.17
CA VAL A 192 10.54 -4.34 7.96
C VAL A 192 10.02 -4.41 9.38
N ALA A 193 10.81 -3.92 10.34
CA ALA A 193 10.36 -3.72 11.71
C ALA A 193 10.61 -2.29 12.18
N ALA A 194 9.56 -1.65 12.72
CA ALA A 194 9.66 -0.35 13.36
C ALA A 194 10.16 -0.50 14.81
N GLU A 195 10.61 0.60 15.41
CA GLU A 195 11.08 0.65 16.80
C GLU A 195 10.04 0.15 17.82
N GLY A 196 8.74 0.36 17.53
CA GLY A 196 7.64 -0.14 18.36
C GLY A 196 7.37 -1.64 18.27
N GLY A 197 8.18 -2.39 17.52
CA GLY A 197 7.99 -3.82 17.27
C GLY A 197 6.94 -4.13 16.19
N GLU A 198 6.33 -3.11 15.58
CA GLU A 198 5.46 -3.28 14.40
C GLU A 198 6.27 -3.93 13.27
N ARG A 199 5.74 -5.01 12.70
CA ARG A 199 6.34 -5.71 11.56
C ARG A 199 5.39 -5.68 10.38
N ALA A 200 5.90 -5.25 9.23
CA ALA A 200 5.15 -5.19 8.00
C ALA A 200 5.96 -5.76 6.83
N ILE A 201 5.26 -6.22 5.81
CA ILE A 201 5.83 -6.53 4.51
C ILE A 201 5.47 -5.37 3.59
N LEU A 202 6.48 -4.68 3.06
CA LEU A 202 6.30 -3.65 2.05
C LEU A 202 6.61 -4.21 0.66
N THR A 203 5.68 -4.00 -0.27
CA THR A 203 5.79 -4.36 -1.68
C THR A 203 6.01 -3.10 -2.51
N PHE A 204 7.17 -3.04 -3.16
CA PHE A 204 7.62 -1.95 -4.00
C PHE A 204 7.46 -2.33 -5.47
N GLY A 205 6.63 -1.59 -6.19
CA GLY A 205 6.61 -1.55 -7.65
C GLY A 205 7.61 -0.50 -8.11
N LEU A 206 8.51 -0.89 -9.02
CA LEU A 206 9.53 -0.03 -9.58
C LEU A 206 9.43 -0.01 -11.11
N GLU A 207 9.72 1.15 -11.68
CA GLU A 207 9.87 1.36 -13.12
C GLU A 207 11.19 2.07 -13.41
N CYS A 208 11.96 1.58 -14.38
CA CYS A 208 13.19 2.21 -14.82
C CYS A 208 12.89 3.22 -15.93
N ALA A 209 13.20 4.48 -15.68
CA ALA A 209 13.00 5.57 -16.61
C ALA A 209 14.33 6.14 -17.10
N GLU A 210 14.34 6.59 -18.35
CA GLU A 210 15.43 7.41 -18.89
C GLU A 210 15.22 8.86 -18.42
N THR A 211 16.16 9.37 -17.64
CA THR A 211 16.13 10.74 -17.11
C THR A 211 17.32 11.53 -17.66
N LEU A 212 17.08 12.79 -18.02
CA LEU A 212 18.12 13.71 -18.45
C LEU A 212 18.71 14.42 -17.23
N MET A 213 19.92 14.04 -16.85
CA MET A 213 20.65 14.68 -15.77
C MET A 213 21.55 15.79 -16.31
N PRO A 214 21.62 16.95 -15.63
CA PRO A 214 22.55 18.01 -15.98
C PRO A 214 23.98 17.52 -15.76
N HIS A 215 24.79 17.54 -16.80
CA HIS A 215 26.23 17.30 -16.73
C HIS A 215 26.96 18.55 -17.21
N TYR A 216 28.22 18.76 -16.81
CA TYR A 216 28.94 19.99 -17.16
C TYR A 216 28.87 20.25 -18.69
N ARG A 217 28.22 21.36 -19.08
CA ARG A 217 27.97 21.79 -20.46
C ARG A 217 27.23 20.78 -21.37
N SER A 218 26.56 19.76 -20.81
CA SER A 218 25.85 18.74 -21.59
C SER A 218 24.69 18.12 -20.80
N LEU A 219 23.83 17.37 -21.48
CA LEU A 219 22.85 16.50 -20.82
C LEU A 219 23.36 15.08 -20.89
N ARG A 220 23.25 14.35 -19.78
CA ARG A 220 23.55 12.92 -19.72
C ARG A 220 22.24 12.17 -19.55
N VAL A 221 22.02 11.16 -20.38
CA VAL A 221 20.94 10.19 -20.16
C VAL A 221 21.39 9.25 -19.05
N GLU A 222 20.63 9.19 -17.98
CA GLU A 222 20.79 8.23 -16.90
C GLU A 222 19.52 7.40 -16.80
N PHE A 223 19.68 6.15 -16.35
CA PHE A 223 18.55 5.24 -16.11
C PHE A 223 18.32 5.19 -14.61
N VAL A 224 17.14 5.61 -14.17
CA VAL A 224 16.79 5.71 -12.76
C VAL A 224 15.62 4.80 -12.48
N TRP A 225 15.73 3.96 -11.46
CA TRP A 225 14.60 3.17 -10.96
C TRP A 225 13.76 4.06 -10.03
N GLN A 226 12.52 4.28 -10.43
CA GLN A 226 11.55 5.10 -9.72
C GLN A 226 10.48 4.24 -9.06
N LEU A 227 9.95 4.70 -7.93
CA LEU A 227 8.85 4.11 -7.17
C LEU A 227 7.54 4.43 -7.89
N ILE A 228 6.82 3.41 -8.35
CA ILE A 228 5.48 3.58 -8.95
C ILE A 228 4.38 3.21 -7.95
N SER A 229 4.67 2.29 -7.04
CA SER A 229 3.74 1.90 -5.97
C SER A 229 4.49 1.38 -4.77
N VAL A 230 4.09 1.77 -3.57
CA VAL A 230 4.51 1.13 -2.33
C VAL A 230 3.25 0.81 -1.54
N THR A 231 3.07 -0.47 -1.27
CA THR A 231 1.94 -1.01 -0.50
C THR A 231 2.45 -1.88 0.62
N GLY A 232 1.68 -2.02 1.69
CA GLY A 232 2.05 -2.81 2.85
C GLY A 232 0.96 -3.73 3.35
N GLU A 233 1.41 -4.76 4.04
CA GLU A 233 0.59 -5.72 4.75
C GLU A 233 1.27 -6.10 6.07
N PRO A 234 0.53 -6.51 7.11
CA PRO A 234 1.13 -7.03 8.33
C PRO A 234 1.99 -8.26 8.02
N ALA A 235 3.17 -8.36 8.63
CA ALA A 235 4.14 -9.44 8.35
C ALA A 235 3.79 -10.83 8.94
N GLY A 236 2.53 -11.03 9.35
CA GLY A 236 2.10 -12.16 10.18
C GLY A 236 2.08 -11.80 11.67
N GLU A 237 1.85 -12.80 12.52
CA GLU A 237 1.68 -12.58 13.96
C GLU A 237 2.88 -11.79 14.55
N PRO A 238 2.61 -10.74 15.33
CA PRO A 238 3.67 -9.99 15.99
C PRO A 238 4.48 -10.92 16.90
N ALA A 239 5.81 -10.92 16.70
CA ALA A 239 6.71 -11.78 17.46
C ALA A 239 6.61 -11.45 18.96
N GLY A 240 6.39 -12.45 19.81
CA GLY A 240 6.32 -12.32 21.27
C GLY A 240 4.91 -12.43 21.87
N TRP A 241 3.87 -12.53 21.06
CA TRP A 241 2.48 -12.58 21.56
C TRP A 241 2.04 -13.93 22.11
N GLU A 242 2.81 -15.00 21.84
CA GLU A 242 2.51 -16.33 22.38
C GLU A 242 2.77 -16.44 23.89
N GLU A 243 3.58 -15.56 24.50
CA GLU A 243 3.95 -15.67 25.93
C GLU A 243 3.30 -14.62 26.85
N GLU A 244 3.00 -13.39 26.39
CA GLU A 244 2.52 -12.31 27.29
C GLU A 244 1.02 -11.94 27.17
N ALA A 245 0.36 -12.22 26.04
CA ALA A 245 -1.07 -11.94 25.86
C ALA A 245 -1.87 -13.25 25.97
N GLY A 246 -2.36 -13.54 27.16
CA GLY A 246 -3.03 -14.79 27.52
C GLY A 246 -4.00 -15.37 26.47
N ARG A 247 -3.87 -16.68 26.28
CA ARG A 247 -4.78 -17.63 25.60
C ARG A 247 -5.24 -17.26 24.19
N ARG A 248 -4.74 -18.06 23.25
CA ARG A 248 -5.34 -18.42 21.96
C ARG A 248 -6.82 -18.84 22.18
N GLU A 249 -7.74 -17.89 22.12
CA GLU A 249 -9.16 -18.18 21.98
C GLU A 249 -9.49 -17.98 20.51
N VAL A 250 -9.51 -19.10 19.79
CA VAL A 250 -10.09 -19.18 18.45
C VAL A 250 -11.59 -19.02 18.65
N ASP A 251 -12.19 -18.03 18.02
CA ASP A 251 -13.65 -17.90 17.99
C ASP A 251 -14.25 -19.05 17.15
N GLU A 252 -15.57 -19.25 17.25
CA GLU A 252 -16.28 -20.29 16.48
C GLU A 252 -16.19 -20.09 14.95
N GLY A 253 -15.63 -18.95 14.50
CA GLY A 253 -15.41 -18.57 13.09
C GLY A 253 -13.99 -18.82 12.57
N GLY A 254 -13.00 -19.06 13.43
CA GLY A 254 -11.62 -19.36 13.04
C GLY A 254 -10.77 -18.15 12.64
N GLU A 255 -11.23 -16.91 12.85
CA GLU A 255 -10.46 -15.69 12.52
C GLU A 255 -9.81 -15.09 13.78
N TRP A 256 -8.49 -14.95 13.75
CA TRP A 256 -7.71 -14.38 14.85
C TRP A 256 -7.59 -12.86 14.71
N TYR A 257 -8.06 -12.12 15.72
CA TYR A 257 -7.80 -10.70 15.88
C TYR A 257 -7.34 -10.38 17.30
N ALA A 258 -6.57 -9.30 17.45
CA ALA A 258 -6.06 -8.88 18.75
C ALA A 258 -7.20 -8.45 19.68
N LYS A 259 -7.18 -8.88 20.95
CA LYS A 259 -8.19 -8.50 21.96
C LYS A 259 -7.84 -7.22 22.75
N GLN A 260 -6.61 -6.74 22.62
CA GLN A 260 -6.12 -5.55 23.31
C GLN A 260 -5.08 -4.79 22.48
N SER A 261 -4.91 -3.51 22.79
CA SER A 261 -3.88 -2.66 22.19
C SER A 261 -2.49 -3.13 22.58
N HIS A 262 -1.54 -3.03 21.65
CA HIS A 262 -0.14 -3.38 21.90
C HIS A 262 0.77 -2.54 20.97
N PRO A 263 2.01 -2.20 21.37
CA PRO A 263 2.89 -1.32 20.59
C PRO A 263 3.24 -1.87 19.19
N SER A 264 3.24 -3.19 19.03
CA SER A 264 3.53 -3.85 17.75
C SER A 264 2.35 -3.91 16.78
N LEU A 265 1.15 -3.48 17.18
CA LEU A 265 0.02 -3.38 16.26
C LEU A 265 0.09 -2.07 15.49
N GLY A 266 0.04 -2.14 14.17
CA GLY A 266 -0.27 -0.98 13.34
C GLY A 266 -1.73 -0.51 13.55
N PRO A 267 -2.05 0.76 13.25
CA PRO A 267 -3.39 1.30 13.38
C PRO A 267 -4.42 0.58 12.49
N GLU A 268 -4.02 0.07 11.32
CA GLU A 268 -4.89 -0.75 10.46
C GLU A 268 -5.34 -2.02 11.19
N ALA A 269 -4.43 -2.67 11.93
CA ALA A 269 -4.73 -3.86 12.71
C ALA A 269 -5.66 -3.54 13.89
N VAL A 270 -5.53 -2.36 14.50
CA VAL A 270 -6.45 -1.87 15.54
C VAL A 270 -7.86 -1.68 14.99
N VAL A 271 -8.01 -1.02 13.83
CA VAL A 271 -9.33 -0.85 13.18
C VAL A 271 -9.93 -2.20 12.81
N GLN A 272 -9.15 -3.09 12.20
CA GLN A 272 -9.59 -4.45 11.86
C GLN A 272 -10.06 -5.23 13.10
N ALA A 273 -9.29 -5.19 14.20
CA ALA A 273 -9.66 -5.86 15.45
C ALA A 273 -10.95 -5.29 16.05
N GLN A 274 -11.12 -3.96 16.05
CA GLN A 274 -12.37 -3.36 16.50
C GLN A 274 -13.56 -3.73 15.61
N LEU A 275 -13.39 -3.76 14.28
CA LEU A 275 -14.46 -4.17 13.37
C LEU A 275 -14.85 -5.65 13.58
N ALA A 276 -13.88 -6.55 13.72
CA ALA A 276 -14.14 -7.95 14.02
C ALA A 276 -14.91 -8.11 15.34
N ALA A 277 -14.47 -7.42 16.39
CA ALA A 277 -15.17 -7.41 17.68
C ALA A 277 -16.60 -6.80 17.60
N LEU A 278 -16.81 -5.77 16.79
CA LEU A 278 -18.15 -5.21 16.53
C LEU A 278 -19.06 -6.21 15.80
N ALA A 279 -18.52 -7.01 14.89
CA ALA A 279 -19.28 -8.04 14.17
C ALA A 279 -19.81 -9.12 15.14
N SER A 280 -19.02 -9.50 16.14
CA SER A 280 -19.37 -10.51 17.17
C SER A 280 -20.04 -9.93 18.42
N GLU A 281 -20.31 -8.62 18.45
CA GLU A 281 -20.82 -7.88 19.63
C GLU A 281 -19.91 -7.98 20.88
N ASP A 282 -18.60 -8.22 20.70
CA ASP A 282 -17.60 -8.17 21.77
C ASP A 282 -17.22 -6.73 22.11
N VAL A 283 -18.11 -6.05 22.84
CA VAL A 283 -17.96 -4.65 23.21
C VAL A 283 -16.75 -4.42 24.12
N ALA A 284 -16.38 -5.41 24.95
CA ALA A 284 -15.23 -5.31 25.85
C ALA A 284 -13.92 -5.18 25.05
N THR A 285 -13.75 -5.98 24.00
CA THR A 285 -12.61 -5.85 23.09
C THR A 285 -12.63 -4.52 22.35
N VAL A 286 -13.77 -4.06 21.84
CA VAL A 286 -13.85 -2.73 21.19
C VAL A 286 -13.41 -1.62 22.14
N PHE A 287 -13.86 -1.69 23.40
CA PHE A 287 -13.53 -0.73 24.43
C PHE A 287 -12.06 -0.81 24.88
N SER A 288 -11.42 -1.98 24.82
CA SER A 288 -10.01 -2.15 25.19
C SER A 288 -9.10 -1.28 24.32
N PHE A 289 -9.40 -1.17 23.02
CA PHE A 289 -8.71 -0.33 22.04
C PHE A 289 -9.04 1.17 22.11
N ALA A 290 -10.04 1.60 22.89
CA ALA A 290 -10.35 3.01 23.04
C ALA A 290 -9.25 3.75 23.82
N SER A 291 -8.81 4.91 23.32
CA SER A 291 -7.78 5.71 23.99
C SER A 291 -8.25 6.19 25.37
N PRO A 292 -7.34 6.49 26.31
CA PRO A 292 -7.72 6.99 27.63
C PRO A 292 -8.60 8.25 27.56
N ALA A 293 -8.32 9.14 26.61
CA ALA A 293 -9.14 10.32 26.35
C ALA A 293 -10.55 9.95 25.87
N ASN A 294 -10.67 8.98 24.95
CA ASN A 294 -11.97 8.49 24.49
C ASN A 294 -12.75 7.83 25.63
N LYS A 295 -12.11 6.97 26.43
CA LYS A 295 -12.72 6.33 27.61
C LYS A 295 -13.24 7.35 28.62
N ALA A 296 -12.49 8.42 28.86
CA ALA A 296 -12.93 9.52 29.74
C ALA A 296 -14.21 10.21 29.23
N LEU A 297 -14.38 10.32 27.90
CA LEU A 297 -15.55 10.94 27.29
C LEU A 297 -16.76 10.00 27.22
N THR A 298 -16.56 8.76 26.79
CA THR A 298 -17.64 7.77 26.64
C THR A 298 -18.09 7.18 27.98
N GLY A 299 -17.23 7.25 29.00
CA GLY A 299 -17.45 6.66 30.31
C GLY A 299 -17.10 5.16 30.36
N PRO A 300 -17.47 4.48 31.47
CA PRO A 300 -17.14 3.07 31.69
C PRO A 300 -17.83 2.15 30.68
N LEU A 301 -17.42 0.88 30.66
CA LEU A 301 -17.85 -0.12 29.67
C LEU A 301 -19.37 -0.19 29.53
N GLU A 302 -20.12 -0.14 30.62
CA GLU A 302 -21.58 -0.22 30.61
C GLU A 302 -22.22 0.97 29.87
N ARG A 303 -21.62 2.16 30.00
CA ARG A 303 -22.07 3.35 29.27
C ARG A 303 -21.69 3.28 27.80
N PHE A 304 -20.51 2.71 27.50
CA PHE A 304 -20.06 2.50 26.14
C PHE A 304 -20.93 1.48 25.39
N GLU A 305 -21.36 0.41 26.04
CA GLU A 305 -22.34 -0.54 25.49
C GLU A 305 -23.67 0.14 25.09
N LEU A 306 -24.17 1.03 25.95
CA LEU A 306 -25.37 1.81 25.64
C LEU A 306 -25.16 2.75 24.45
N LEU A 307 -23.96 3.33 24.31
CA LEU A 307 -23.60 4.17 23.17
C LEU A 307 -23.64 3.38 21.84
N LEU A 308 -23.16 2.14 21.82
CA LEU A 308 -23.19 1.32 20.60
C LEU A 308 -24.62 0.91 20.18
N ARG A 309 -25.58 0.94 21.10
CA ARG A 309 -27.00 0.68 20.79
C ARG A 309 -27.72 1.87 20.17
N ASN A 310 -27.10 3.06 20.17
CA ASN A 310 -27.67 4.28 19.62
C ASN A 310 -27.79 4.16 18.08
N PRO A 311 -28.82 4.72 17.42
CA PRO A 311 -29.08 4.49 15.99
C PRO A 311 -27.91 4.81 15.05
N VAL A 312 -27.04 5.74 15.46
CA VAL A 312 -25.83 6.14 14.71
C VAL A 312 -24.77 5.03 14.70
N TYR A 313 -24.63 4.25 15.77
CA TYR A 313 -23.58 3.23 15.91
C TYR A 313 -24.11 1.81 15.83
N ARG A 314 -25.41 1.61 16.06
CA ARG A 314 -26.06 0.30 16.00
C ARG A 314 -25.73 -0.49 14.71
N PRO A 315 -25.65 0.14 13.52
CA PRO A 315 -25.30 -0.57 12.29
C PRO A 315 -23.88 -1.16 12.27
N LEU A 316 -22.97 -0.68 13.14
CA LEU A 316 -21.65 -1.30 13.30
C LEU A 316 -21.73 -2.69 13.92
N LEU A 317 -22.73 -2.93 14.78
CA LEU A 317 -22.92 -4.22 15.44
C LEU A 317 -23.53 -5.22 14.46
N ARG A 318 -22.95 -6.43 14.38
CA ARG A 318 -23.39 -7.50 13.44
C ARG A 318 -23.54 -7.01 12.00
N HIS A 319 -22.64 -6.14 11.55
CA HIS A 319 -22.63 -5.71 10.17
C HIS A 319 -22.38 -6.91 9.24
N ARG A 320 -22.85 -6.81 7.99
CA ARG A 320 -22.69 -7.86 6.98
C ARG A 320 -21.35 -7.79 6.27
N HIS A 321 -20.91 -6.57 5.97
CA HIS A 321 -19.71 -6.33 5.18
C HIS A 321 -19.07 -5.02 5.59
N VAL A 322 -17.74 -5.01 5.59
CA VAL A 322 -16.91 -3.83 5.81
C VAL A 322 -15.90 -3.66 4.69
N THR A 323 -15.62 -2.42 4.33
CA THR A 323 -14.60 -2.10 3.33
C THR A 323 -13.85 -0.87 3.76
N SER A 324 -12.52 -1.01 3.85
CA SER A 324 -11.64 0.15 3.97
C SER A 324 -11.64 0.91 2.64
N VAL A 325 -12.01 2.18 2.68
CA VAL A 325 -12.10 3.05 1.51
C VAL A 325 -10.82 3.87 1.34
N ARG A 326 -10.30 4.40 2.45
CA ARG A 326 -9.10 5.23 2.46
C ARG A 326 -8.42 5.13 3.80
N ARG A 327 -7.10 4.97 3.77
CA ARG A 327 -6.22 4.98 4.93
C ARG A 327 -5.23 6.12 4.76
N THR A 328 -4.98 6.88 5.81
CA THR A 328 -4.10 8.05 5.71
C THR A 328 -3.39 8.28 7.03
N MET A 329 -2.07 8.40 6.98
CA MET A 329 -1.28 8.93 8.09
C MET A 329 -1.40 10.46 8.09
N LEU A 330 -1.88 11.03 9.19
CA LEU A 330 -2.01 12.49 9.33
C LEU A 330 -0.75 13.11 9.94
N ALA A 331 -0.09 12.36 10.82
CA ALA A 331 1.17 12.67 11.47
C ALA A 331 1.86 11.36 11.91
N SER A 332 3.01 11.42 12.57
CA SER A 332 3.70 10.21 13.04
C SER A 332 2.95 9.42 14.11
N ASP A 333 2.04 10.08 14.80
CA ASP A 333 1.24 9.58 15.91
C ASP A 333 -0.26 9.72 15.64
N SER A 334 -0.68 10.07 14.42
CA SER A 334 -2.09 10.28 14.07
C SER A 334 -2.44 9.58 12.77
N TYR A 335 -3.53 8.82 12.81
CA TYR A 335 -4.01 7.99 11.71
C TYR A 335 -5.52 8.13 11.53
N SER A 336 -5.97 8.02 10.29
CA SER A 336 -7.39 7.94 9.99
C SER A 336 -7.73 6.91 8.93
N GLU A 337 -8.89 6.26 9.10
CA GLU A 337 -9.43 5.29 8.16
C GLU A 337 -10.91 5.54 7.89
N LEU A 338 -11.25 5.65 6.61
CA LEU A 338 -12.63 5.66 6.14
C LEU A 338 -13.09 4.23 5.92
N VAL A 339 -14.13 3.81 6.64
CA VAL A 339 -14.69 2.48 6.56
C VAL A 339 -16.15 2.56 6.11
N LYS A 340 -16.47 1.85 5.04
CA LYS A 340 -17.85 1.58 4.64
C LYS A 340 -18.35 0.33 5.33
N VAL A 341 -19.57 0.41 5.86
CA VAL A 341 -20.23 -0.64 6.62
C VAL A 341 -21.60 -0.87 6.00
N VAL A 342 -21.88 -2.11 5.61
CA VAL A 342 -23.22 -2.52 5.17
C VAL A 342 -23.86 -3.33 6.28
N SER A 343 -25.05 -2.93 6.72
CA SER A 343 -25.73 -3.55 7.87
C SER A 343 -27.24 -3.50 7.73
N ASP A 344 -27.91 -4.54 8.20
CA ASP A 344 -29.36 -4.59 8.40
C ASP A 344 -29.77 -4.31 9.86
N ASN A 345 -28.80 -4.19 10.77
CA ASN A 345 -29.02 -3.94 12.19
C ASN A 345 -29.28 -2.45 12.49
N THR A 346 -30.29 -1.89 11.82
CA THR A 346 -30.64 -0.46 11.93
C THR A 346 -31.74 -0.21 12.96
N GLY A 347 -32.41 -1.27 13.42
CA GLY A 347 -33.63 -1.16 14.23
C GLY A 347 -34.87 -0.77 13.41
N MET A 348 -34.74 -0.62 12.09
CA MET A 348 -35.83 -0.33 11.16
C MET A 348 -36.15 -1.56 10.31
N PRO A 349 -37.43 -1.88 10.03
CA PRO A 349 -37.79 -3.05 9.25
C PRO A 349 -37.39 -2.90 7.77
N GLN A 350 -36.62 -3.89 7.29
CA GLN A 350 -36.45 -4.30 5.88
C GLN A 350 -35.59 -3.44 4.93
N GLN A 351 -34.63 -2.66 5.41
CA GLN A 351 -33.62 -2.08 4.52
C GLN A 351 -32.22 -2.17 5.10
N ALA A 352 -31.32 -2.81 4.35
CA ALA A 352 -29.89 -2.68 4.61
C ALA A 352 -29.47 -1.24 4.34
N VAL A 353 -28.57 -0.73 5.16
CA VAL A 353 -27.98 0.60 5.01
C VAL A 353 -26.50 0.45 4.75
N GLU A 354 -25.98 1.34 3.91
CA GLU A 354 -24.56 1.57 3.75
C GLU A 354 -24.21 2.84 4.52
N MET A 355 -23.30 2.72 5.47
CA MET A 355 -22.81 3.83 6.27
C MET A 355 -21.30 3.97 6.10
N THR A 356 -20.82 5.21 5.98
CA THR A 356 -19.40 5.52 5.96
C THR A 356 -19.02 6.17 7.27
N TYR A 357 -18.07 5.56 7.98
CA TYR A 357 -17.53 6.04 9.24
C TYR A 357 -16.07 6.42 9.06
N LEU A 358 -15.62 7.38 9.87
CA LEU A 358 -14.24 7.79 9.99
C LEU A 358 -13.71 7.35 11.35
N TRP A 359 -12.77 6.41 11.33
CA TRP A 359 -11.92 6.09 12.48
C TRP A 359 -10.79 7.10 12.57
N HIS A 360 -10.56 7.62 13.78
CA HIS A 360 -9.38 8.40 14.10
C HIS A 360 -8.65 7.74 15.26
N LEU A 361 -7.35 7.54 15.08
CA LEU A 361 -6.48 6.87 16.03
C LEU A 361 -5.29 7.77 16.34
N SER A 362 -4.82 7.69 17.58
CA SER A 362 -3.55 8.27 17.99
C SER A 362 -2.65 7.21 18.61
N ARG A 363 -1.35 7.38 18.41
CA ARG A 363 -0.33 6.61 19.11
C ARG A 363 -0.13 7.25 20.48
N GLN A 364 -0.37 6.48 21.54
CA GLN A 364 -0.29 7.01 22.89
C GLN A 364 1.16 7.31 23.29
N PRO A 365 1.40 8.44 23.99
CA PRO A 365 2.75 8.82 24.40
C PRO A 365 3.33 7.82 25.40
N GLU A 366 4.65 7.75 25.44
CA GLU A 366 5.40 6.85 26.34
C GLU A 366 5.10 7.11 27.84
N SER A 367 4.66 8.32 28.18
CA SER A 367 4.31 8.69 29.56
C SER A 367 3.05 8.02 30.11
N LEU A 368 2.24 7.36 29.27
CA LEU A 368 1.02 6.67 29.70
C LEU A 368 1.28 5.18 29.94
N GLU A 369 1.42 4.81 31.21
CA GLU A 369 1.66 3.42 31.63
C GLU A 369 0.56 2.46 31.14
N GLY A 370 0.96 1.27 30.70
CA GLY A 370 0.06 0.22 30.21
C GLY A 370 -0.43 0.38 28.76
N VAL A 371 -0.35 1.59 28.19
CA VAL A 371 -0.74 1.86 26.79
C VAL A 371 0.33 2.62 26.00
N ALA A 372 1.50 2.83 26.58
CA ALA A 372 2.63 3.51 25.96
C ALA A 372 2.91 2.97 24.54
N ASN A 373 3.06 3.88 23.57
CA ASN A 373 3.35 3.58 22.18
C ASN A 373 2.31 2.73 21.42
N CYS A 374 1.16 2.44 22.03
CA CYS A 374 0.07 1.71 21.39
C CYS A 374 -0.76 2.63 20.51
N TRP A 375 -1.20 2.14 19.35
CA TRP A 375 -2.26 2.79 18.59
C TRP A 375 -3.61 2.54 19.27
N MET A 376 -4.40 3.59 19.49
CA MET A 376 -5.70 3.51 20.14
C MET A 376 -6.72 4.42 19.45
N THR A 377 -7.99 4.06 19.53
CA THR A 377 -9.08 4.77 18.87
C THR A 377 -9.55 5.95 19.70
N ASP A 378 -9.40 7.16 19.14
CA ASP A 378 -9.86 8.41 19.75
C ASP A 378 -11.31 8.69 19.44
N SER A 379 -11.74 8.39 18.21
CA SER A 379 -13.13 8.60 17.80
C SER A 379 -13.53 7.76 16.60
N VAL A 380 -14.83 7.48 16.53
CA VAL A 380 -15.49 6.92 15.35
C VAL A 380 -16.65 7.85 15.01
N ARG A 381 -16.67 8.42 13.81
CA ARG A 381 -17.68 9.41 13.40
C ARG A 381 -18.42 8.95 12.16
N LEU A 382 -19.75 8.95 12.19
CA LEU A 382 -20.56 8.77 10.99
C LEU A 382 -20.38 9.99 10.08
N LEU A 383 -20.00 9.76 8.82
CA LEU A 383 -19.90 10.81 7.81
C LEU A 383 -21.10 10.82 6.87
N GLU A 384 -21.56 9.63 6.47
CA GLU A 384 -22.61 9.48 5.50
C GLU A 384 -23.41 8.20 5.75
N ALA A 385 -24.72 8.25 5.51
CA ALA A 385 -25.61 7.10 5.54
C ALA A 385 -26.49 7.11 4.28
N ARG A 386 -26.60 5.97 3.62
CA ARG A 386 -27.43 5.76 2.43
C ARG A 386 -28.20 4.44 2.57
N VAL A 387 -29.38 4.37 1.95
CA VAL A 387 -30.08 3.10 1.78
C VAL A 387 -29.28 2.25 0.79
N HIS A 388 -28.92 1.04 1.20
CA HIS A 388 -28.21 0.11 0.32
C HIS A 388 -29.19 -0.42 -0.73
N LYS A 389 -28.80 -0.34 -2.00
CA LYS A 389 -29.57 -0.92 -3.11
C LYS A 389 -28.89 -2.23 -3.48
N ASP A 390 -29.62 -3.33 -3.34
CA ASP A 390 -29.16 -4.69 -3.69
C ASP A 390 -28.68 -4.81 -5.15
#